data_AF-J5T1K7-F1
#
_entry.id   AF-J5T1K7-F1
#
_cell.length_a   1.000
_cell.length_b   1.000
_cell.length_c   1.000
_cell.angle_alpha   90.00
_cell.angle_beta   90.00
_cell.angle_gamma   90.00
#
_symmetry.space_group_name_H-M   'P 1'
#
loop_
_entity.id
_entity.type
_entity.pdbx_description
1 polymer ?
#
loop_
_entity_poly.entity_id
_entity_poly.type
_entity_poly.pdbx_seq_one_letter_code
_entity_poly.pdbx_strand_id
1 'polypeptide(L)'
;MSQRKGTAARSAAASSKESVQVVDASISASPSLSLATDPLPTVRVNKSHLAEIKTSLDDIVKKSQKTPRTFCSDKLTKQYLADQAFTPSHLHATVHLVCGYASCLISLGAFLYTYLKGMSFEESKPYLWIGVIAYGAFQSALWAWKRWVERGEVFRGRRRRVVKRIETDLIQIHTSTSLLPPPEPVLSVSPNSRPSSPVDTTSPLSSPATLKSTATQQLNGDSGIKPHPNGPTYLVHLTLSTTSNNGKSLIHKALVVSGKPVGEVVDDNGGVEEGEVTRWIAGLLGEAGLVDVEDEGLKEE
;
A
#
# COMPACT_ATOMS: atom_id res chain seq x y z
N MET A 1 -26.03 14.73 -53.10
CA MET A 1 -25.60 15.96 -53.81
C MET A 1 -24.98 16.90 -52.78
N SER A 2 -23.87 17.54 -53.16
CA SER A 2 -23.04 18.48 -52.38
C SER A 2 -22.20 17.89 -51.25
N GLN A 3 -20.90 18.16 -51.11
CA GLN A 3 -19.78 18.51 -52.01
C GLN A 3 -18.55 18.52 -51.07
N ARG A 4 -17.39 18.13 -51.61
CA ARG A 4 -16.08 18.01 -50.95
C ARG A 4 -15.57 19.34 -50.37
N LYS A 5 -14.68 19.25 -49.36
CA LYS A 5 -13.37 19.95 -49.39
C LYS A 5 -12.41 19.40 -48.35
N GLY A 6 -11.24 18.94 -48.80
CA GLY A 6 -10.08 18.62 -47.99
C GLY A 6 -8.99 19.70 -48.10
N THR A 7 -7.94 19.57 -47.29
CA THR A 7 -6.57 20.14 -47.37
C THR A 7 -5.79 19.42 -46.24
N ALA A 8 -4.76 18.58 -46.43
CA ALA A 8 -3.40 18.80 -46.96
C ALA A 8 -2.70 20.01 -46.31
N ALA A 9 -1.44 20.05 -45.88
CA ALA A 9 -0.30 19.15 -45.68
C ALA A 9 0.86 20.06 -45.11
N ARG A 10 2.05 19.49 -44.82
CA ARG A 10 3.38 20.17 -44.67
C ARG A 10 3.66 20.90 -43.32
N SER A 11 4.87 20.99 -42.76
CA SER A 11 6.26 20.63 -43.14
C SER A 11 7.24 20.85 -41.96
N ALA A 12 8.37 20.10 -41.96
CA ALA A 12 9.76 20.44 -41.53
C ALA A 12 10.03 20.86 -40.05
N ALA A 13 10.94 20.25 -39.27
CA ALA A 13 12.38 19.89 -39.39
C ALA A 13 13.35 20.95 -38.79
N ALA A 14 14.11 20.55 -37.75
CA ALA A 14 15.46 21.00 -37.33
C ALA A 14 15.82 20.21 -36.05
N SER A 15 16.78 19.27 -35.99
CA SER A 15 18.23 19.32 -36.24
C SER A 15 18.98 20.31 -35.33
N SER A 16 19.63 19.78 -34.28
CA SER A 16 20.77 20.40 -33.59
C SER A 16 21.68 19.31 -33.00
N LYS A 17 22.82 19.16 -33.68
CA LYS A 17 24.18 18.82 -33.23
C LYS A 17 24.52 19.44 -31.86
N GLU A 18 25.54 19.10 -31.06
CA GLU A 18 26.63 18.12 -31.00
C GLU A 18 27.48 18.62 -29.80
N SER A 19 27.98 17.74 -28.93
CA SER A 19 29.29 17.95 -28.27
C SER A 19 29.67 16.70 -27.49
N VAL A 20 30.58 15.96 -28.11
CA VAL A 20 31.38 14.88 -27.54
C VAL A 20 32.53 15.53 -26.77
N GLN A 21 32.72 15.16 -25.51
CA GLN A 21 33.98 15.39 -24.80
C GLN A 21 34.67 14.04 -24.57
N VAL A 22 35.80 13.89 -25.27
CA VAL A 22 36.80 12.84 -25.08
C VAL A 22 37.69 13.26 -23.92
N VAL A 23 37.83 12.40 -22.92
CA VAL A 23 38.96 12.41 -21.99
C VAL A 23 39.46 10.99 -21.82
N ASP A 24 40.75 10.84 -22.08
CA ASP A 24 41.47 9.59 -22.28
C ASP A 24 42.29 9.21 -21.03
N ALA A 25 42.57 7.91 -20.94
CA ALA A 25 43.68 7.26 -20.24
C ALA A 25 43.70 7.07 -18.69
N SER A 26 43.31 5.84 -18.31
CA SER A 26 44.13 4.80 -17.63
C SER A 26 44.53 4.94 -16.15
N ILE A 27 43.93 4.08 -15.30
CA ILE A 27 44.66 3.23 -14.33
C ILE A 27 43.98 1.84 -14.24
N SER A 28 44.81 0.81 -14.34
CA SER A 28 44.52 -0.63 -14.26
C SER A 28 44.21 -1.09 -12.83
N ALA A 29 43.12 -1.84 -12.62
CA ALA A 29 42.98 -2.87 -11.56
C ALA A 29 41.73 -3.75 -11.77
N SER A 30 41.97 -5.05 -11.97
CA SER A 30 41.14 -6.22 -11.58
C SER A 30 39.66 -6.32 -11.98
N PRO A 31 39.25 -7.31 -12.81
CA PRO A 31 37.84 -7.65 -12.99
C PRO A 31 37.35 -8.50 -11.81
N SER A 32 36.99 -7.85 -10.69
CA SER A 32 36.02 -8.47 -9.78
C SER A 32 34.66 -8.45 -10.47
N LEU A 33 34.05 -9.62 -10.62
CA LEU A 33 32.64 -9.81 -10.97
C LEU A 33 31.73 -9.10 -9.94
N SER A 34 31.68 -7.77 -9.96
CA SER A 34 30.55 -7.04 -9.43
C SER A 34 29.45 -7.25 -10.45
N LEU A 35 28.43 -8.06 -10.11
CA LEU A 35 27.12 -7.90 -10.73
C LEU A 35 26.88 -6.39 -10.78
N ALA A 36 26.65 -5.86 -11.98
CA ALA A 36 26.27 -4.47 -12.14
C ALA A 36 25.00 -4.25 -11.34
N THR A 37 25.16 -3.79 -10.10
CA THR A 37 24.11 -3.19 -9.30
C THR A 37 23.78 -1.90 -10.02
N ASP A 38 23.00 -2.03 -11.10
CA ASP A 38 22.32 -0.92 -11.73
C ASP A 38 21.70 -0.10 -10.59
N PRO A 39 22.08 1.18 -10.40
CA PRO A 39 21.64 1.96 -9.27
C PRO A 39 20.13 1.89 -9.22
N LEU A 40 19.61 1.15 -8.23
CA LEU A 40 18.19 0.96 -8.05
C LEU A 40 17.55 2.35 -7.96
N PRO A 41 16.34 2.55 -8.50
CA PRO A 41 15.70 3.85 -8.45
C PRO A 41 15.57 4.30 -6.99
N THR A 42 16.34 5.32 -6.63
CA THR A 42 16.32 5.93 -5.30
C THR A 42 15.34 7.09 -5.30
N VAL A 43 14.37 7.08 -4.39
CA VAL A 43 13.48 8.22 -4.17
C VAL A 43 14.14 9.14 -3.15
N ARG A 44 14.39 10.40 -3.51
CA ARG A 44 14.98 11.38 -2.59
C ARG A 44 13.91 12.02 -1.70
N VAL A 45 14.12 12.01 -0.40
CA VAL A 45 13.19 12.51 0.63
C VAL A 45 13.89 13.49 1.55
N ASN A 46 13.12 14.42 2.13
CA ASN A 46 13.66 15.33 3.13
C ASN A 46 13.72 14.64 4.50
N LYS A 47 14.93 14.49 5.04
CA LYS A 47 15.18 13.80 6.30
C LYS A 47 14.61 14.50 7.53
N SER A 48 14.45 15.83 7.46
CA SER A 48 13.97 16.61 8.60
C SER A 48 12.46 16.44 8.83
N HIS A 49 11.74 15.89 7.85
CA HIS A 49 10.29 15.84 7.88
C HIS A 49 9.79 14.38 7.88
N LEU A 50 9.52 13.85 9.07
CA LEU A 50 9.09 12.46 9.27
C LEU A 50 7.82 12.11 8.47
N ALA A 51 6.94 13.09 8.25
CA ALA A 51 5.73 12.90 7.45
C ALA A 51 6.02 12.71 5.96
N GLU A 52 7.05 13.35 5.40
CA GLU A 52 7.50 13.11 4.02
C GLU A 52 8.12 11.73 3.88
N ILE A 53 8.96 11.33 4.84
CA ILE A 53 9.55 9.98 4.87
C ILE A 53 8.42 8.94 4.91
N LYS A 54 7.46 9.08 5.83
CA LYS A 54 6.30 8.20 5.89
C LYS A 54 5.55 8.14 4.56
N THR A 55 5.25 9.31 3.99
CA THR A 55 4.46 9.39 2.76
C THR A 55 5.19 8.74 1.58
N SER A 56 6.49 8.94 1.47
CA SER A 56 7.31 8.32 0.43
C SER A 56 7.37 6.79 0.56
N LEU A 57 7.52 6.27 1.78
CA LEU A 57 7.50 4.84 2.05
C LEU A 57 6.12 4.25 1.74
N ASP A 58 5.04 4.91 2.18
CA ASP A 58 3.67 4.51 1.87
C ASP A 58 3.43 4.44 0.35
N ASP A 59 3.98 5.39 -0.42
CA ASP A 59 3.84 5.42 -1.86
C ASP A 59 4.66 4.32 -2.55
N ILE A 60 5.84 3.97 -2.01
CA ILE A 60 6.63 2.81 -2.45
C ILE A 60 5.84 1.52 -2.19
N VAL A 61 5.23 1.36 -1.01
CA VAL A 61 4.37 0.21 -0.67
C VAL A 61 3.18 0.12 -1.63
N LYS A 62 2.49 1.23 -1.89
CA LYS A 62 1.37 1.27 -2.84
C LYS A 62 1.82 0.92 -4.25
N LYS A 63 2.97 1.44 -4.68
CA LYS A 63 3.54 1.23 -6.02
C LYS A 63 3.98 -0.21 -6.21
N SER A 64 4.65 -0.80 -5.22
CA SER A 64 5.11 -2.19 -5.27
C SER A 64 3.92 -3.17 -5.32
N GLN A 65 2.81 -2.83 -4.68
CA GLN A 65 1.61 -3.65 -4.71
C GLN A 65 0.73 -3.44 -5.95
N LYS A 66 0.69 -2.23 -6.50
CA LYS A 66 -0.09 -1.91 -7.71
C LYS A 66 0.61 -2.39 -8.98
N THR A 67 1.93 -2.32 -9.03
CA THR A 67 2.71 -2.70 -10.20
C THR A 67 3.63 -3.86 -9.81
N PRO A 68 3.30 -5.10 -10.20
CA PRO A 68 4.23 -6.20 -10.06
C PRO A 68 5.47 -5.86 -10.89
N ARG A 69 6.54 -5.42 -10.21
CA ARG A 69 7.77 -5.03 -10.90
C ARG A 69 8.33 -6.26 -11.58
N THR A 70 8.49 -6.13 -12.89
CA THR A 70 9.04 -7.10 -13.83
C THR A 70 10.54 -7.29 -13.64
N PHE A 71 11.00 -7.54 -12.41
CA PHE A 71 12.42 -7.83 -12.16
C PHE A 71 12.80 -9.24 -12.64
N CYS A 72 11.81 -10.13 -12.84
CA CYS A 72 11.98 -11.31 -13.68
C CYS A 72 11.72 -10.93 -15.14
N SER A 73 12.75 -11.06 -15.96
CA SER A 73 12.71 -10.98 -17.43
C SER A 73 11.75 -12.01 -18.05
N ASP A 74 11.40 -13.07 -17.31
CA ASP A 74 10.60 -14.17 -17.84
C ASP A 74 9.11 -13.83 -17.93
N LYS A 75 8.58 -13.98 -19.15
CA LYS A 75 7.16 -13.78 -19.46
C LYS A 75 6.24 -14.69 -18.64
N LEU A 76 6.70 -15.88 -18.26
CA LEU A 76 5.93 -16.80 -17.42
C LEU A 76 5.71 -16.23 -16.02
N THR A 77 6.77 -15.72 -15.37
CA THR A 77 6.69 -15.15 -14.02
C THR A 77 5.84 -13.89 -14.01
N LYS A 78 5.84 -13.10 -15.09
CA LYS A 78 4.98 -11.91 -15.23
C LYS A 78 3.50 -12.27 -15.25
N GLN A 79 3.12 -13.39 -15.87
CA GLN A 79 1.73 -13.86 -15.91
C GLN A 79 1.29 -14.33 -14.51
N TYR A 80 2.12 -15.11 -13.82
CA TYR A 80 1.85 -15.58 -12.45
C TYR A 80 1.80 -14.43 -11.43
N LEU A 81 2.69 -13.44 -11.55
CA LEU A 81 2.70 -12.24 -10.69
C LEU A 81 1.55 -11.27 -11.00
N ALA A 82 1.05 -11.25 -12.24
CA ALA A 82 -0.16 -10.49 -12.58
C ALA A 82 -1.40 -11.11 -11.92
N ASP A 83 -1.49 -12.44 -11.84
CA ASP A 83 -2.55 -13.14 -11.12
C ASP A 83 -2.42 -13.03 -9.59
N GLN A 84 -1.26 -12.58 -9.10
CA GLN A 84 -1.00 -12.22 -7.71
C GLN A 84 -1.45 -10.82 -7.32
N ALA A 85 -1.73 -9.94 -8.30
CA ALA A 85 -2.04 -8.56 -8.04
C ALA A 85 -3.37 -8.43 -7.30
N PHE A 86 -3.31 -7.94 -6.06
CA PHE A 86 -4.51 -7.61 -5.31
C PHE A 86 -5.25 -6.47 -6.00
N THR A 87 -6.56 -6.61 -6.20
CA THR A 87 -7.37 -5.51 -6.71
C THR A 87 -7.46 -4.43 -5.62
N PRO A 88 -6.93 -3.22 -5.86
CA PRO A 88 -6.99 -2.15 -4.87
C PRO A 88 -8.44 -1.73 -4.64
N SER A 89 -8.81 -1.48 -3.39
CA SER A 89 -10.14 -0.94 -3.11
C SER A 89 -10.19 0.54 -3.49
N HIS A 90 -11.07 0.91 -4.42
CA HIS A 90 -11.27 2.30 -4.83
C HIS A 90 -12.28 3.06 -3.96
N LEU A 91 -12.71 2.50 -2.83
CA LEU A 91 -13.77 3.05 -1.98
C LEU A 91 -13.46 4.49 -1.56
N HIS A 92 -12.25 4.74 -1.08
CA HIS A 92 -11.81 6.08 -0.66
C HIS A 92 -11.87 7.09 -1.80
N ALA A 93 -11.35 6.72 -2.97
CA ALA A 93 -11.39 7.57 -4.16
C ALA A 93 -12.83 7.87 -4.57
N THR A 94 -13.71 6.87 -4.58
CA THR A 94 -15.13 7.05 -4.92
C THR A 94 -15.84 7.97 -3.93
N VAL A 95 -15.60 7.83 -2.63
CA VAL A 95 -16.22 8.70 -1.61
C VAL A 95 -15.77 10.15 -1.77
N HIS A 96 -14.48 10.38 -1.98
CA HIS A 96 -13.95 11.73 -2.22
C HIS A 96 -14.52 12.34 -3.49
N LEU A 97 -14.61 11.53 -4.55
CA LEU A 97 -15.17 11.93 -5.84
C LEU A 97 -16.65 12.32 -5.69
N VAL A 98 -17.46 11.46 -5.10
CA VAL A 98 -18.90 11.68 -4.90
C VAL A 98 -19.15 12.91 -4.03
N CYS A 99 -18.40 13.06 -2.93
CA CYS A 99 -18.53 14.21 -2.04
C CYS A 99 -18.13 15.52 -2.72
N GLY A 100 -17.01 15.51 -3.46
CA GLY A 100 -16.55 16.65 -4.24
C GLY A 100 -17.57 17.08 -5.30
N TYR A 101 -18.05 16.14 -6.13
CA TYR A 101 -19.07 16.44 -7.13
C TYR A 101 -20.39 16.88 -6.52
N ALA A 102 -20.83 16.28 -5.41
CA ALA A 102 -22.03 16.71 -4.70
C ALA A 102 -21.91 18.17 -4.25
N SER A 103 -20.75 18.57 -3.72
CA SER A 103 -20.51 19.97 -3.32
C SER A 103 -20.59 20.93 -4.51
N CYS A 104 -20.00 20.56 -5.66
CA CYS A 104 -20.06 21.36 -6.89
C CYS A 104 -21.49 21.47 -7.42
N LEU A 105 -22.26 20.37 -7.42
CA LEU A 105 -23.65 20.37 -7.89
C LEU A 105 -24.55 21.25 -7.02
N ILE A 106 -24.35 21.27 -5.71
CA ILE A 106 -25.10 22.13 -4.79
C ILE A 106 -24.74 23.60 -5.03
N SER A 107 -23.44 23.93 -5.16
CA SER A 107 -23.01 25.30 -5.45
C SER A 107 -23.53 25.78 -6.80
N LEU A 108 -23.47 24.92 -7.82
CA LEU A 108 -23.97 25.22 -9.16
C LEU A 108 -25.50 25.36 -9.14
N GLY A 109 -26.21 24.51 -8.41
CA GLY A 109 -27.66 24.60 -8.23
C GLY A 109 -28.09 25.89 -7.54
N ALA A 110 -27.38 26.32 -6.49
CA ALA A 110 -27.64 27.60 -5.83
C ALA A 110 -27.41 28.78 -6.80
N PHE A 111 -26.32 28.75 -7.56
CA PHE A 111 -26.03 29.78 -8.57
C PHE A 111 -27.10 29.82 -9.66
N LEU A 112 -27.42 28.68 -10.30
CA LEU A 112 -28.46 28.63 -11.33
C LEU A 112 -29.82 29.05 -10.80
N TYR A 113 -30.17 28.69 -9.56
CA TYR A 113 -31.43 29.10 -8.95
C TYR A 113 -31.53 30.63 -8.86
N THR A 114 -30.49 31.30 -8.37
CA THR A 114 -30.46 32.77 -8.29
C THR A 114 -30.48 33.43 -9.67
N TYR A 115 -29.77 32.85 -10.64
CA TYR A 115 -29.71 33.34 -12.02
C TYR A 115 -31.05 33.21 -12.74
N LEU A 116 -31.67 32.01 -12.71
CA LEU A 116 -32.93 31.71 -13.40
C LEU A 116 -34.10 32.53 -12.86
N LYS A 117 -34.10 32.84 -11.56
CA LYS A 117 -35.15 33.67 -10.95
C LYS A 117 -34.92 35.18 -11.11
N GLY A 118 -33.78 35.61 -11.65
CA GLY A 118 -33.47 37.03 -11.83
C GLY A 118 -33.52 37.82 -10.51
N MET A 119 -33.13 37.20 -9.40
CA MET A 119 -33.18 37.83 -8.08
C MET A 119 -32.17 38.97 -7.96
N SER A 120 -32.55 40.01 -7.22
CA SER A 120 -31.60 41.06 -6.83
C SER A 120 -30.55 40.49 -5.87
N PHE A 121 -29.35 41.06 -5.88
CA PHE A 121 -28.23 40.61 -5.05
C PHE A 121 -28.59 40.50 -3.57
N GLU A 122 -29.32 41.48 -3.05
CA GLU A 122 -29.73 41.51 -1.64
C GLU A 122 -30.59 40.30 -1.23
N GLU A 123 -31.49 39.84 -2.11
CA GLU A 123 -32.34 38.68 -1.87
C GLU A 123 -31.60 37.35 -2.08
N SER A 124 -30.53 37.35 -2.88
CA SER A 124 -29.71 36.17 -3.18
C SER A 124 -28.75 35.80 -2.05
N LYS A 125 -28.42 36.74 -1.15
CA LYS A 125 -27.48 36.55 -0.03
C LYS A 125 -27.75 35.28 0.78
N PRO A 126 -28.95 35.02 1.31
CA PRO A 126 -29.20 33.81 2.10
C PRO A 126 -28.96 32.52 1.32
N TYR A 127 -29.28 32.48 0.01
CA TYR A 127 -29.02 31.31 -0.83
C TYR A 127 -27.52 31.08 -1.04
N LEU A 128 -26.75 32.15 -1.22
CA LEU A 128 -25.30 32.08 -1.26
C LEU A 128 -24.72 31.54 0.05
N TRP A 129 -25.21 32.04 1.19
CA TRP A 129 -24.82 31.57 2.52
C TRP A 129 -25.10 30.08 2.71
N ILE A 130 -26.26 29.59 2.27
CA ILE A 130 -26.58 28.16 2.29
C ILE A 130 -25.55 27.38 1.47
N GLY A 131 -25.18 27.86 0.27
CA GLY A 131 -24.15 27.24 -0.55
C GLY A 131 -22.78 27.17 0.14
N VAL A 132 -22.34 28.26 0.77
CA VAL A 132 -21.07 28.33 1.52
C VAL A 132 -21.08 27.40 2.73
N ILE A 133 -22.17 27.39 3.50
CA ILE A 133 -22.32 26.52 4.68
C ILE A 133 -22.32 25.04 4.25
N ALA A 134 -23.08 24.70 3.20
CA ALA A 134 -23.11 23.34 2.67
C ALA A 134 -21.72 22.89 2.20
N TYR A 135 -21.01 23.73 1.44
CA TYR A 135 -19.63 23.46 1.02
C TYR A 135 -18.71 23.24 2.23
N GLY A 136 -18.75 24.13 3.23
CA GLY A 136 -17.98 23.98 4.46
C GLY A 136 -18.28 22.68 5.20
N ALA A 137 -19.56 22.29 5.27
CA ALA A 137 -19.98 21.02 5.86
C ALA A 137 -19.39 19.81 5.11
N PHE A 138 -19.45 19.78 3.77
CA PHE A 138 -18.84 18.71 2.97
C PHE A 138 -17.33 18.64 3.14
N GLN A 139 -16.63 19.78 3.18
CA GLN A 139 -15.18 19.80 3.40
C GLN A 139 -14.80 19.32 4.81
N SER A 140 -15.58 19.69 5.82
CA SER A 140 -15.38 19.18 7.18
C SER A 140 -15.65 17.68 7.28
N ALA A 141 -16.67 17.17 6.57
CA ALA A 141 -16.99 15.76 6.50
C ALA A 141 -15.90 14.96 5.80
N LEU A 142 -15.30 15.49 4.71
CA LEU A 142 -14.15 14.88 4.04
C LEU A 142 -12.91 14.85 4.93
N TRP A 143 -12.64 15.94 5.63
CA TRP A 143 -11.54 15.99 6.58
C TRP A 143 -11.72 14.97 7.71
N ALA A 144 -12.93 14.90 8.27
CA ALA A 144 -13.32 13.92 9.28
C ALA A 144 -13.21 12.48 8.76
N TRP A 145 -13.66 12.21 7.53
CA TRP A 145 -13.55 10.91 6.87
C TRP A 145 -12.09 10.49 6.75
N LYS A 146 -11.24 11.37 6.23
CA LYS A 146 -9.79 11.14 6.12
C LYS A 146 -9.16 10.87 7.49
N ARG A 147 -9.59 11.58 8.53
CA ARG A 147 -9.01 11.43 9.87
C ARG A 147 -9.45 10.15 10.58
N TRP A 148 -10.71 9.73 10.44
CA TRP A 148 -11.32 8.64 11.22
C TRP A 148 -11.52 7.34 10.48
N VAL A 149 -11.74 7.36 9.17
CA VAL A 149 -11.96 6.17 8.35
C VAL A 149 -10.64 5.70 7.76
N GLU A 150 -9.79 6.60 7.26
CA GLU A 150 -8.53 6.18 6.63
C GLU A 150 -7.49 5.75 7.66
N ARG A 151 -7.41 6.35 8.86
CA ARG A 151 -6.50 5.96 9.99
C ARG A 151 -5.13 5.36 9.61
N GLY A 152 -4.51 5.79 8.52
CA GLY A 152 -3.23 5.23 8.04
C GLY A 152 -3.31 3.87 7.34
N GLU A 153 -4.48 3.43 6.88
CA GLU A 153 -4.64 2.36 5.89
C GLU A 153 -3.99 2.83 4.59
N VAL A 154 -2.81 2.28 4.30
CA VAL A 154 -2.03 2.60 3.10
C VAL A 154 -2.57 1.84 1.91
N PHE A 155 -2.98 0.59 2.16
CA PHE A 155 -3.48 -0.28 1.13
C PHE A 155 -4.50 -1.26 1.66
N ARG A 156 -5.57 -1.42 0.88
CA ARG A 156 -6.56 -2.49 1.02
C ARG A 156 -6.73 -3.20 -0.30
N GLY A 157 -6.45 -4.50 -0.29
CA GLY A 157 -6.53 -5.34 -1.46
C GLY A 157 -7.52 -6.48 -1.27
N ARG A 158 -8.21 -6.84 -2.34
CA ARG A 158 -8.98 -8.08 -2.41
C ARG A 158 -8.46 -8.92 -3.57
N ARG A 159 -8.22 -10.21 -3.31
CA ARG A 159 -7.90 -11.22 -4.32
C ARG A 159 -8.87 -12.39 -4.17
N ARG A 160 -9.36 -12.92 -5.29
CA ARG A 160 -10.17 -14.14 -5.32
C ARG A 160 -9.32 -15.24 -5.92
N ARG A 161 -9.17 -16.35 -5.22
CA ARG A 161 -8.51 -17.56 -5.72
C ARG A 161 -9.55 -18.67 -5.86
N VAL A 162 -9.45 -19.48 -6.91
CA VAL A 162 -10.29 -20.65 -7.12
C VAL A 162 -9.38 -21.86 -7.09
N VAL A 163 -9.06 -22.34 -5.89
CA VAL A 163 -8.28 -23.57 -5.69
C VAL A 163 -9.22 -24.55 -5.03
N LYS A 164 -9.89 -25.39 -5.82
CA LYS A 164 -10.92 -26.37 -5.40
C LYS A 164 -12.19 -25.76 -4.75
N ARG A 165 -12.09 -24.60 -4.11
CA ARG A 165 -13.14 -23.76 -3.54
C ARG A 165 -12.81 -22.28 -3.83
N ILE A 166 -13.85 -21.44 -3.92
CA ILE A 166 -13.67 -20.00 -4.07
C ILE A 166 -13.24 -19.43 -2.71
N GLU A 167 -11.97 -19.10 -2.61
CA GLU A 167 -11.35 -18.42 -1.48
C GLU A 167 -11.11 -16.95 -1.85
N THR A 168 -11.21 -16.08 -0.85
CA THR A 168 -10.99 -14.65 -1.00
C THR A 168 -10.00 -14.21 0.06
N ASP A 169 -8.84 -13.77 -0.40
CA ASP A 169 -7.82 -13.13 0.42
C ASP A 169 -8.12 -11.64 0.48
N LEU A 170 -8.13 -11.10 1.70
CA LEU A 170 -8.22 -9.69 1.97
C LEU A 170 -6.95 -9.28 2.73
N ILE A 171 -6.23 -8.32 2.16
CA ILE A 171 -5.01 -7.77 2.74
C ILE A 171 -5.29 -6.33 3.15
N GLN A 172 -4.89 -5.98 4.37
CA GLN A 172 -4.90 -4.62 4.90
C GLN A 172 -3.51 -4.30 5.42
N ILE A 173 -2.95 -3.20 4.93
CA ILE A 173 -1.64 -2.70 5.34
C ILE A 173 -1.86 -1.34 5.98
N HIS A 174 -1.54 -1.25 7.26
CA HIS A 174 -1.48 0.01 7.99
C HIS A 174 -0.03 0.34 8.30
N THR A 175 0.35 1.59 8.10
CA THR A 175 1.71 2.05 8.40
C THR A 175 1.66 3.17 9.42
N SER A 176 2.58 3.13 10.37
CA SER A 176 2.73 4.19 11.36
C SER A 176 4.21 4.49 11.57
N THR A 177 4.51 5.73 11.93
CA THR A 177 5.86 6.15 12.31
C THR A 177 5.87 6.45 13.79
N SER A 178 6.80 5.85 14.52
CA SER A 178 7.00 6.08 15.95
C SER A 178 8.42 6.56 16.19
N LEU A 179 8.63 7.39 17.21
CA LEU A 179 9.98 7.76 17.66
C LEU A 179 10.61 6.70 18.58
N LEU A 180 9.84 5.66 18.92
CA LEU A 180 10.30 4.55 19.74
C LEU A 180 11.03 3.50 18.90
N PRO A 181 11.95 2.73 19.51
CA PRO A 181 12.60 1.62 18.85
C PRO A 181 11.58 0.61 18.30
N PRO A 182 11.94 -0.14 17.24
CA PRO A 182 11.04 -1.10 16.64
C PRO A 182 10.62 -2.17 17.65
N PRO A 183 9.32 -2.45 17.82
CA PRO A 183 8.88 -3.60 18.56
C PRO A 183 9.34 -4.86 17.81
N GLU A 184 9.68 -5.90 18.56
CA GLU A 184 9.99 -7.20 17.97
C GLU A 184 8.81 -7.69 17.13
N PRO A 185 9.05 -8.36 15.99
CA PRO A 185 7.97 -8.81 15.12
C PRO A 185 7.13 -9.86 15.84
N VAL A 186 5.88 -9.51 16.16
CA VAL A 186 4.93 -10.43 16.79
C VAL A 186 4.02 -10.99 15.70
N LEU A 187 4.20 -12.27 15.40
CA LEU A 187 3.26 -13.04 14.59
C LEU A 187 2.15 -13.56 15.51
N SER A 188 0.95 -13.00 15.38
CA SER A 188 -0.24 -13.52 16.05
C SER A 188 -1.09 -14.26 15.03
N VAL A 189 -0.85 -15.56 14.88
CA VAL A 189 -1.76 -16.47 14.17
C VAL A 189 -2.85 -16.88 15.16
N SER A 190 -4.09 -16.47 14.94
CA SER A 190 -5.20 -16.90 15.80
C SER A 190 -5.73 -18.25 15.30
N PRO A 191 -5.53 -19.37 16.04
CA PRO A 191 -6.01 -20.69 15.63
C PRO A 191 -7.49 -20.84 16.01
N ASN A 192 -8.39 -20.03 15.44
CA ASN A 192 -9.81 -20.12 15.74
C ASN A 192 -10.65 -20.34 14.48
N SER A 193 -10.64 -21.59 14.02
CA SER A 193 -11.68 -22.14 13.15
C SER A 193 -11.91 -23.63 13.42
N ARG A 194 -11.71 -24.10 14.66
CA ARG A 194 -12.27 -25.40 15.06
C ARG A 194 -13.69 -25.15 15.60
N PRO A 195 -14.75 -25.60 14.90
CA PRO A 195 -16.08 -25.60 15.49
C PRO A 195 -16.01 -26.44 16.76
N SER A 196 -16.31 -25.81 17.89
CA SER A 196 -16.50 -26.49 19.17
C SER A 196 -17.57 -27.56 18.99
N SER A 197 -17.16 -28.82 18.99
CA SER A 197 -18.06 -29.93 19.18
C SER A 197 -18.82 -29.72 20.50
N PRO A 198 -20.13 -29.98 20.56
CA PRO A 198 -20.87 -29.93 21.82
C PRO A 198 -20.31 -31.03 22.72
N VAL A 199 -19.64 -30.65 23.80
CA VAL A 199 -19.22 -31.57 24.86
C VAL A 199 -20.33 -31.60 25.88
N ASP A 200 -20.89 -32.79 26.08
CA ASP A 200 -21.91 -33.08 27.07
C ASP A 200 -21.44 -32.70 28.48
N THR A 201 -22.40 -32.12 29.20
CA THR A 201 -22.27 -31.63 30.57
C THR A 201 -22.21 -32.80 31.54
N THR A 202 -21.15 -32.93 32.34
CA THR A 202 -21.23 -33.49 33.71
C THR A 202 -19.96 -33.19 34.55
N SER A 203 -20.09 -32.18 35.42
CA SER A 203 -19.64 -32.15 36.84
C SER A 203 -18.11 -32.05 37.17
N PRO A 204 -17.69 -31.82 38.45
CA PRO A 204 -17.34 -30.47 38.94
C PRO A 204 -16.00 -30.37 39.72
N LEU A 205 -15.60 -29.11 39.99
CA LEU A 205 -14.84 -28.60 41.15
C LEU A 205 -13.46 -29.22 41.49
N SER A 206 -12.36 -28.46 41.30
CA SER A 206 -11.21 -28.36 42.22
C SER A 206 -10.13 -27.34 41.75
N SER A 207 -9.92 -26.32 42.59
CA SER A 207 -8.68 -25.62 42.98
C SER A 207 -7.74 -24.87 41.99
N PRO A 208 -7.07 -23.79 42.46
CA PRO A 208 -6.21 -22.92 41.64
C PRO A 208 -4.71 -23.29 41.73
N ALA A 209 -3.99 -23.24 40.60
CA ALA A 209 -2.53 -23.37 40.57
C ALA A 209 -1.89 -22.43 39.54
N THR A 210 -1.27 -21.38 40.05
CA THR A 210 0.12 -20.96 39.86
C THR A 210 0.88 -21.34 38.56
N LEU A 211 1.23 -20.29 37.80
CA LEU A 211 2.44 -20.04 36.96
C LEU A 211 2.79 -21.00 35.81
N LYS A 212 3.01 -20.43 34.61
CA LYS A 212 4.34 -20.35 33.97
C LYS A 212 4.33 -19.46 32.71
N SER A 213 5.20 -18.45 32.74
CA SER A 213 5.67 -17.70 31.58
C SER A 213 6.48 -18.64 30.68
N THR A 214 6.06 -18.77 29.43
CA THR A 214 6.79 -19.54 28.41
C THR A 214 7.85 -18.65 27.81
N ALA A 215 9.11 -19.03 28.01
CA ALA A 215 10.27 -18.44 27.36
C ALA A 215 10.20 -18.67 25.84
N THR A 216 10.16 -17.57 25.09
CA THR A 216 10.38 -17.55 23.64
C THR A 216 11.87 -17.81 23.38
N GLN A 217 12.18 -18.81 22.57
CA GLN A 217 13.55 -19.10 22.14
C GLN A 217 13.98 -18.06 21.10
N GLN A 218 14.99 -17.26 21.44
CA GLN A 218 15.74 -16.41 20.52
C GLN A 218 16.65 -17.27 19.64
N LEU A 219 16.45 -17.22 18.33
CA LEU A 219 17.42 -17.66 17.33
C LEU A 219 18.37 -16.49 17.03
N ASN A 220 19.58 -16.60 17.59
CA ASN A 220 20.69 -15.68 17.34
C ASN A 220 21.18 -15.81 15.89
N GLY A 221 20.92 -14.78 15.08
CA GLY A 221 21.70 -14.46 13.88
C GLY A 221 22.60 -13.27 14.19
N ASP A 222 23.88 -13.53 14.38
CA ASP A 222 24.93 -12.54 14.63
C ASP A 222 25.33 -11.85 13.30
N SER A 223 24.81 -10.65 13.06
CA SER A 223 25.40 -9.66 12.16
C SER A 223 25.59 -8.36 12.92
N GLY A 224 26.83 -8.12 13.34
CA GLY A 224 27.26 -7.04 14.22
C GLY A 224 27.10 -5.62 13.63
N ILE A 225 25.87 -5.13 13.58
CA ILE A 225 25.54 -3.70 13.57
C ILE A 225 24.76 -3.46 14.86
N LYS A 226 25.39 -2.82 15.85
CA LYS A 226 24.68 -2.40 17.06
C LYS A 226 23.55 -1.47 16.62
N PRO A 227 22.26 -1.81 16.82
CA PRO A 227 21.18 -0.93 16.43
C PRO A 227 21.31 0.33 17.26
N HIS A 228 21.48 1.49 16.62
CA HIS A 228 21.32 2.76 17.30
C HIS A 228 19.89 2.79 17.86
N PRO A 229 19.69 2.71 19.20
CA PRO A 229 18.36 2.47 19.78
C PRO A 229 17.47 3.72 19.77
N ASN A 230 17.92 4.83 19.17
CA ASN A 230 17.32 6.15 19.30
C ASN A 230 17.01 6.78 17.94
N GLY A 231 16.30 6.05 17.07
CA GLY A 231 15.86 6.56 15.77
C GLY A 231 14.35 6.39 15.57
N PRO A 232 13.73 7.23 14.72
CA PRO A 232 12.36 6.98 14.29
C PRO A 232 12.27 5.62 13.59
N THR A 233 11.18 4.91 13.86
CA THR A 233 10.87 3.61 13.30
C THR A 233 9.66 3.70 12.39
N TYR A 234 9.75 3.05 11.25
CA TYR A 234 8.62 2.80 10.36
C TYR A 234 8.01 1.43 10.67
N LEU A 235 6.76 1.44 11.15
CA LEU A 235 5.99 0.27 11.55
C LEU A 235 5.00 -0.09 10.46
N VAL A 236 4.98 -1.37 10.08
CA VAL A 236 4.02 -1.96 9.15
C VAL A 236 3.18 -2.97 9.91
N HIS A 237 1.88 -2.73 9.96
CA HIS A 237 0.88 -3.67 10.45
C HIS A 237 0.17 -4.28 9.24
N LEU A 238 0.48 -5.54 8.96
CA LEU A 238 -0.14 -6.31 7.91
C LEU A 238 -1.19 -7.24 8.52
N THR A 239 -2.41 -7.17 8.00
CA THR A 239 -3.48 -8.11 8.31
C THR A 239 -3.86 -8.85 7.04
N LEU A 240 -3.66 -10.15 7.03
CA LEU A 240 -4.11 -11.06 5.99
C LEU A 240 -5.28 -11.87 6.52
N SER A 241 -6.42 -11.81 5.84
CA SER A 241 -7.57 -12.65 6.14
C SER A 241 -8.01 -13.42 4.89
N THR A 242 -7.96 -14.74 4.97
CA THR A 242 -8.46 -15.65 3.94
C THR A 242 -9.84 -16.14 4.35
N THR A 243 -10.79 -15.98 3.45
CA THR A 243 -12.20 -16.33 3.67
C THR A 243 -12.70 -17.24 2.56
N SER A 244 -13.65 -18.12 2.85
CA SER A 244 -14.35 -18.93 1.85
C SER A 244 -15.78 -18.45 1.63
N ASN A 245 -16.39 -18.93 0.54
CA ASN A 245 -17.80 -18.65 0.20
C ASN A 245 -18.08 -17.14 0.13
N ASN A 246 -17.24 -16.43 -0.63
CA ASN A 246 -17.36 -14.99 -0.86
C ASN A 246 -17.31 -14.13 0.42
N GLY A 247 -16.54 -14.52 1.43
CA GLY A 247 -16.37 -13.76 2.67
C GLY A 247 -17.24 -14.20 3.85
N LYS A 248 -18.05 -15.26 3.68
CA LYS A 248 -18.96 -15.74 4.74
C LYS A 248 -18.25 -16.50 5.86
N SER A 249 -17.15 -17.19 5.54
CA SER A 249 -16.45 -18.02 6.52
C SER A 249 -14.98 -17.64 6.53
N LEU A 250 -14.48 -17.20 7.68
CA LEU A 250 -13.06 -16.96 7.88
C LEU A 250 -12.33 -18.30 7.96
N ILE A 251 -11.35 -18.52 7.07
CA ILE A 251 -10.50 -19.71 7.07
C ILE A 251 -9.27 -19.43 7.93
N HIS A 252 -8.60 -18.33 7.62
CA HIS A 252 -7.32 -17.96 8.22
C HIS A 252 -7.25 -16.46 8.42
N LYS A 253 -6.65 -16.03 9.54
CA LYS A 253 -6.33 -14.63 9.81
C LYS A 253 -4.94 -14.57 10.43
N ALA A 254 -4.02 -13.95 9.71
CA ALA A 254 -2.69 -13.63 10.19
C ALA A 254 -2.58 -12.12 10.40
N LEU A 255 -1.97 -11.74 11.52
CA LEU A 255 -1.57 -10.37 11.80
C LEU A 255 -0.07 -10.37 12.05
N VAL A 256 0.63 -9.56 11.26
CA VAL A 256 2.08 -9.40 11.28
C VAL A 256 2.35 -7.92 11.56
N VAL A 257 3.08 -7.64 12.64
CA VAL A 257 3.59 -6.30 12.92
C VAL A 257 5.10 -6.36 12.80
N SER A 258 5.68 -5.53 11.94
CA SER A 258 7.13 -5.44 11.76
C SER A 258 7.55 -3.98 11.73
N GLY A 259 8.66 -3.67 12.40
CA GLY A 259 9.25 -2.35 12.41
C GLY A 259 10.64 -2.36 11.81
N LYS A 260 10.94 -1.40 10.92
CA LYS A 260 12.31 -1.10 10.49
C LYS A 260 12.71 0.31 10.96
N PRO A 261 13.92 0.50 11.49
CA PRO A 261 14.43 1.83 11.79
C PRO A 261 14.57 2.63 10.48
N VAL A 262 14.19 3.91 10.51
CA VAL A 262 14.23 4.77 9.33
C VAL A 262 15.65 4.89 8.77
N GLY A 263 16.68 4.85 9.61
CA GLY A 263 18.08 4.91 9.17
C GLY A 263 18.57 3.67 8.42
N GLU A 264 17.84 2.54 8.45
CA GLU A 264 18.16 1.37 7.61
C GLU A 264 17.53 1.51 6.22
N VAL A 265 16.40 2.21 6.13
CA VAL A 265 15.63 2.33 4.88
C VAL A 265 15.96 3.61 4.11
N VAL A 266 16.43 4.64 4.81
CA VAL A 266 16.80 5.95 4.27
C VAL A 266 18.30 6.16 4.44
N ASP A 267 18.99 6.40 3.33
CA ASP A 267 20.43 6.61 3.31
C ASP A 267 20.87 7.99 3.89
N ASP A 268 22.18 8.18 3.98
CA ASP A 268 22.83 9.43 4.39
C ASP A 268 22.67 10.60 3.38
N ASN A 269 22.02 10.40 2.25
CA ASN A 269 21.66 11.43 1.28
C ASN A 269 20.14 11.71 1.22
N GLY A 270 19.33 10.94 1.96
CA GLY A 270 17.88 10.96 1.90
C GLY A 270 17.31 10.15 0.73
N GLY A 271 18.09 9.31 0.08
CA GLY A 271 17.64 8.29 -0.87
C GLY A 271 16.98 7.11 -0.13
N VAL A 272 15.85 6.66 -0.67
CA VAL A 272 15.15 5.44 -0.26
C VAL A 272 15.27 4.41 -1.36
N GLU A 273 15.82 3.24 -1.03
CA GLU A 273 15.90 2.11 -1.97
C GLU A 273 14.52 1.43 -2.09
N GLU A 274 13.80 1.69 -3.18
CA GLU A 274 12.48 1.09 -3.40
C GLU A 274 12.51 -0.46 -3.38
N GLY A 275 13.64 -1.04 -3.82
CA GLY A 275 13.82 -2.48 -3.91
C GLY A 275 13.89 -3.17 -2.56
N GLU A 276 14.57 -2.57 -1.58
CA GLU A 276 14.72 -3.15 -0.25
C GLU A 276 13.39 -3.16 0.51
N VAL A 277 12.67 -2.03 0.49
CA VAL A 277 11.32 -1.91 1.09
C VAL A 277 10.37 -2.93 0.49
N THR A 278 10.42 -3.11 -0.83
CA THR A 278 9.58 -4.08 -1.53
C THR A 278 9.90 -5.52 -1.12
N ARG A 279 11.18 -5.90 -1.06
CA ARG A 279 11.61 -7.24 -0.63
C ARG A 279 11.22 -7.52 0.82
N TRP A 280 11.39 -6.54 1.69
CA TRP A 280 11.00 -6.65 3.09
C TRP A 280 9.49 -6.92 3.23
N ILE A 281 8.65 -6.12 2.56
CA ILE A 281 7.19 -6.31 2.58
C ILE A 281 6.81 -7.66 1.98
N ALA A 282 7.42 -8.07 0.86
CA ALA A 282 7.19 -9.39 0.27
C ALA A 282 7.52 -10.53 1.26
N GLY A 283 8.61 -10.41 2.02
CA GLY A 283 8.96 -11.34 3.09
C GLY A 283 7.86 -11.42 4.16
N LEU A 284 7.34 -10.27 4.62
CA LEU A 284 6.24 -10.22 5.60
C LEU A 284 4.95 -10.86 5.07
N LEU A 285 4.64 -10.72 3.78
CA LEU A 285 3.50 -11.40 3.15
C LEU A 285 3.71 -12.92 3.13
N GLY A 286 4.93 -13.37 2.82
CA GLY A 286 5.30 -14.79 2.88
C GLY A 286 5.13 -15.36 4.29
N GLU A 287 5.64 -14.66 5.31
CA GLU A 287 5.49 -15.03 6.73
C GLU A 287 4.02 -15.07 7.19
N ALA A 288 3.18 -14.18 6.66
CA ALA A 288 1.75 -14.15 6.95
C ALA A 288 0.98 -15.36 6.39
N GLY A 289 1.65 -16.26 5.66
CA GLY A 289 1.05 -17.43 5.04
C GLY A 289 0.48 -17.14 3.65
N LEU A 290 0.85 -16.02 3.02
CA LEU A 290 0.65 -15.84 1.57
C LEU A 290 1.73 -16.64 0.81
N VAL A 291 1.88 -17.91 1.16
CA VAL A 291 2.79 -18.82 0.46
C VAL A 291 2.19 -19.05 -0.93
N ASP A 292 3.02 -18.83 -1.95
CA ASP A 292 2.70 -19.19 -3.32
C ASP A 292 2.25 -20.65 -3.32
N VAL A 293 1.10 -20.91 -3.95
CA VAL A 293 0.65 -22.27 -4.19
C VAL A 293 1.64 -22.85 -5.20
N GLU A 294 2.78 -23.32 -4.70
CA GLU A 294 3.74 -24.10 -5.47
C GLU A 294 3.01 -25.38 -5.91
N ASP A 295 2.75 -25.46 -7.20
CA ASP A 295 2.83 -26.69 -8.01
C ASP A 295 2.05 -27.95 -7.58
N GLU A 296 0.85 -27.83 -7.01
CA GLU A 296 -0.03 -29.01 -6.82
C GLU A 296 -0.73 -29.51 -8.12
N GLY A 297 -0.39 -28.98 -9.30
CA GLY A 297 -1.29 -29.05 -10.47
C GLY A 297 -0.80 -29.69 -11.76
N LEU A 298 0.49 -29.99 -11.94
CA LEU A 298 0.96 -30.75 -13.11
C LEU A 298 1.10 -32.23 -12.74
N LYS A 299 -0.02 -32.87 -12.45
CA LYS A 299 -0.11 -34.32 -12.68
C LYS A 299 -0.25 -34.48 -14.18
N GLU A 300 0.85 -34.87 -14.80
CA GLU A 300 0.91 -35.37 -16.17
C GLU A 300 -0.22 -36.40 -16.35
N GLU A 301 -1.14 -36.10 -17.27
CA GLU A 301 -2.09 -37.05 -17.84
C GLU A 301 -1.61 -37.42 -19.25
#